data_AF-A0A7S1YIA1-F1
#
_entry.id   AF-A0A7S1YIA1-F1
#
_cell.length_a   1.000
_cell.length_b   1.000
_cell.length_c   1.000
_cell.angle_alpha   90.00
_cell.angle_beta   90.00
_cell.angle_gamma   90.00
#
_symmetry.space_group_name_H-M   'P 1'
#
loop_
_entity.id
_entity.type
_entity.pdbx_description
1 polymer ?
#
loop_
_entity_poly.entity_id
_entity_poly.type
_entity_poly.pdbx_seq_one_letter_code
_entity_poly.pdbx_strand_id
1 'polypeptide(L)'
;AEKRAALEPLQVEATDAKNAAAAAEQEAALLGQRLTAARNALESAEAQLATLREESATLASRTSEAEAVIAASADRLAEAQAAVEATAGALVAAKAAAGEARARSNAAAERANSHKTESKVLSALLKAKRKGLLPGVVGRLGDLGAVPRAYAVAASCAAPSLNNIVVDTADTAQRCIKLLRKYDLGVATFIALDKISQRIPASQPPAGSRRLFDLVTDMVDRSIAPAFYHAFGETLVVQDLATGRKVAFTPGPSKRRWRVVTLAGELIEATGAMSGGGAGARM
;
A
#
# COMPACT_ATOMS: atom_id res chain seq x y z
N ALA A 1 -35.54 130.07 44.02
CA ALA A 1 -34.53 129.57 43.06
C ALA A 1 -33.59 128.55 43.72
N GLU A 2 -33.09 128.81 44.93
CA GLU A 2 -32.09 127.95 45.62
C GLU A 2 -32.52 126.50 45.91
N LYS A 3 -33.79 126.25 46.28
CA LYS A 3 -34.26 124.88 46.55
C LYS A 3 -34.28 123.97 45.31
N ARG A 4 -34.38 124.53 44.09
CA ARG A 4 -34.33 123.76 42.83
C ARG A 4 -32.89 123.36 42.47
N ALA A 5 -31.92 124.25 42.70
CA ALA A 5 -30.51 123.98 42.45
C ALA A 5 -29.91 122.89 43.37
N ALA A 6 -30.42 122.75 44.60
CA ALA A 6 -30.03 121.68 45.52
C ALA A 6 -30.71 120.32 45.23
N LEU A 7 -31.81 120.32 44.46
CA LEU A 7 -32.58 119.11 44.10
C LEU A 7 -32.08 118.45 42.81
N GLU A 8 -31.52 119.22 41.88
CA GLU A 8 -30.95 118.70 40.63
C GLU A 8 -29.86 117.64 40.82
N PRO A 9 -28.81 117.82 41.66
CA PRO A 9 -27.76 116.80 41.82
C PRO A 9 -28.30 115.50 42.44
N LEU A 10 -29.26 115.61 43.37
CA LEU A 10 -29.93 114.44 43.97
C LEU A 10 -30.85 113.71 42.98
N GLN A 11 -31.46 114.43 42.03
CA GLN A 11 -32.23 113.82 40.94
C GLN A 11 -31.33 113.08 39.95
N VAL A 12 -30.17 113.65 39.60
CA VAL A 12 -29.17 112.98 38.76
C VAL A 12 -28.65 111.72 39.42
N GLU A 13 -28.27 111.78 40.69
CA GLU A 13 -27.79 110.63 41.47
C GLU A 13 -28.86 109.53 41.61
N ALA A 14 -30.14 109.91 41.79
CA ALA A 14 -31.26 108.97 41.81
C ALA A 14 -31.51 108.32 40.43
N THR A 15 -31.36 109.06 39.32
CA THR A 15 -31.47 108.49 37.98
C THR A 15 -30.29 107.59 37.62
N ASP A 16 -29.07 107.94 38.04
CA ASP A 16 -27.88 107.12 37.82
C ASP A 16 -27.94 105.82 38.63
N ALA A 17 -28.37 105.88 39.89
CA ALA A 17 -28.62 104.70 40.71
C ALA A 17 -29.72 103.82 40.11
N LYS A 18 -30.78 104.41 39.54
CA LYS A 18 -31.86 103.67 38.87
C LYS A 18 -31.40 103.00 37.57
N ASN A 19 -30.56 103.67 36.78
CA ASN A 19 -29.97 103.10 35.57
C ASN A 19 -28.97 101.99 35.88
N ALA A 20 -28.15 102.15 36.93
CA ALA A 20 -27.25 101.11 37.42
C ALA A 20 -28.02 99.88 37.93
N ALA A 21 -29.12 100.09 38.65
CA ALA A 21 -30.01 99.00 39.08
C ALA A 21 -30.64 98.27 37.88
N ALA A 22 -31.14 99.00 36.88
CA ALA A 22 -31.70 98.40 35.67
C ALA A 22 -30.67 97.62 34.85
N ALA A 23 -29.43 98.12 34.75
CA ALA A 23 -28.32 97.41 34.10
C ALA A 23 -27.96 96.12 34.86
N ALA A 24 -27.89 96.17 36.19
CA ALA A 24 -27.65 95.01 37.04
C ALA A 24 -28.80 93.98 36.96
N GLU A 25 -30.06 94.43 36.87
CA GLU A 25 -31.22 93.56 36.65
C GLU A 25 -31.17 92.87 35.29
N GLN A 26 -30.82 93.58 34.21
CA GLN A 26 -30.63 92.99 32.88
C GLN A 26 -29.48 91.99 32.85
N GLU A 27 -28.36 92.31 33.50
CA GLU A 27 -27.21 91.42 33.61
C GLU A 27 -27.57 90.16 34.41
N ALA A 28 -28.27 90.30 35.53
CA ALA A 28 -28.79 89.18 36.32
C ALA A 28 -29.76 88.30 35.51
N ALA A 29 -30.64 88.90 34.70
CA ALA A 29 -31.54 88.16 33.82
C ALA A 29 -30.78 87.36 32.75
N LEU A 30 -29.75 87.95 32.14
CA LEU A 30 -28.94 87.32 31.10
C LEU A 30 -28.05 86.20 31.67
N LEU A 31 -27.51 86.40 32.88
CA LEU A 31 -26.83 85.36 33.65
C LEU A 31 -27.80 84.23 34.04
N GLY A 32 -29.04 84.54 34.41
CA GLY A 32 -30.08 83.55 34.70
C GLY A 32 -30.45 82.70 33.48
N GLN A 33 -30.56 83.31 32.29
CA GLN A 33 -30.77 82.62 31.02
C GLN A 33 -29.57 81.73 30.64
N ARG A 34 -28.35 82.21 30.85
CA ARG A 34 -27.13 81.39 30.63
C ARG A 34 -27.05 80.21 31.59
N LEU A 35 -27.40 80.42 32.86
CA LEU A 35 -27.41 79.36 33.87
C LEU A 35 -28.44 78.28 33.53
N THR A 36 -29.64 78.66 33.08
CA THR A 36 -30.67 77.72 32.65
C THR A 36 -30.28 76.95 31.38
N ALA A 37 -29.71 77.63 30.37
CA ALA A 37 -29.18 76.95 29.19
C ALA A 37 -28.06 75.96 29.54
N ALA A 38 -27.12 76.35 30.41
CA ALA A 38 -26.04 75.48 30.88
C ALA A 38 -26.55 74.28 31.67
N ARG A 39 -27.58 74.46 32.53
CA ARG A 39 -28.24 73.37 33.25
C ARG A 39 -28.90 72.37 32.31
N ASN A 40 -29.65 72.85 31.31
CA ASN A 40 -30.30 71.96 30.34
C ASN A 40 -29.27 71.21 29.48
N ALA A 41 -28.16 71.86 29.11
CA ALA A 41 -27.07 71.21 28.38
C ALA A 41 -26.37 70.14 29.24
N LEU A 42 -26.16 70.42 30.54
CA LEU A 42 -25.61 69.44 31.48
C LEU A 42 -26.53 68.23 31.61
N GLU A 43 -27.83 68.44 31.82
CA GLU A 43 -28.81 67.35 31.94
C GLU A 43 -28.88 66.50 30.65
N SER A 44 -28.86 67.13 29.48
CA SER A 44 -28.78 66.41 28.20
C SER A 44 -27.49 65.61 28.03
N ALA A 45 -26.34 66.17 28.44
CA ALA A 45 -25.06 65.48 28.35
C ALA A 45 -24.99 64.30 29.33
N GLU A 46 -25.53 64.45 30.54
CA GLU A 46 -25.63 63.38 31.54
C GLU A 46 -26.53 62.24 31.04
N ALA A 47 -27.66 62.55 30.40
CA ALA A 47 -28.53 61.56 29.77
C ALA A 47 -27.82 60.80 28.63
N GLN A 48 -27.11 61.50 27.74
CA GLN A 48 -26.33 60.89 26.66
C GLN A 48 -25.19 60.00 27.20
N LEU A 49 -24.53 60.45 28.26
CA LEU A 49 -23.45 59.69 28.90
C LEU A 49 -23.99 58.41 29.56
N ALA A 50 -25.19 58.45 30.13
CA ALA A 50 -25.86 57.28 30.68
C ALA A 50 -26.20 56.26 29.58
N THR A 51 -26.78 56.70 28.45
CA THR A 51 -27.08 55.81 27.32
C THR A 51 -25.81 55.20 26.72
N LEU A 52 -24.75 55.98 26.52
CA LEU A 52 -23.49 55.47 25.98
C LEU A 52 -22.81 54.44 26.91
N ARG A 53 -22.94 54.61 28.23
CA ARG A 53 -22.44 53.64 29.21
C ARG A 53 -23.20 52.32 29.11
N GLU A 54 -24.52 52.36 28.96
CA GLU A 54 -25.35 51.16 28.81
C GLU A 54 -25.07 50.44 27.48
N GLU A 55 -24.92 51.18 26.39
CA GLU A 55 -24.51 50.63 25.09
C GLU A 55 -23.12 50.00 25.15
N SER A 56 -22.15 50.66 25.80
CA SER A 56 -20.79 50.14 25.98
C SER A 56 -20.77 48.86 26.81
N ALA A 57 -21.56 48.79 27.89
CA ALA A 57 -21.71 47.58 28.70
C ALA A 57 -22.32 46.43 27.88
N THR A 58 -23.33 46.73 27.06
CA THR A 58 -23.98 45.74 26.19
C THR A 58 -23.02 45.21 25.12
N LEU A 59 -22.25 46.10 24.48
CA LEU A 59 -21.22 45.75 23.50
C LEU A 59 -20.09 44.91 24.12
N ALA A 60 -19.68 45.22 25.35
CA ALA A 60 -18.69 44.45 26.08
C ALA A 60 -19.18 43.01 26.35
N SER A 61 -20.44 42.84 26.79
CA SER A 61 -21.05 41.51 26.98
C SER A 61 -21.07 40.71 25.67
N ARG A 62 -21.56 41.34 24.59
CA ARG A 62 -21.63 40.69 23.27
C ARG A 62 -20.27 40.29 22.72
N THR A 63 -19.24 41.11 22.95
CA THR A 63 -17.86 40.79 22.55
C THR A 63 -17.35 39.59 23.33
N SER A 64 -17.55 39.55 24.65
CA SER A 64 -17.15 38.42 25.48
C SER A 64 -17.86 37.12 25.09
N GLU A 65 -19.16 37.19 24.80
CA GLU A 65 -19.93 36.04 24.30
C GLU A 65 -19.41 35.55 22.94
N ALA A 66 -19.13 36.47 22.01
CA ALA A 66 -18.60 36.14 20.70
C ALA A 66 -17.19 35.50 20.80
N GLU A 67 -16.33 36.02 21.67
CA GLU A 67 -15.00 35.46 21.94
C GLU A 67 -15.10 34.03 22.51
N ALA A 68 -16.01 33.79 23.44
CA ALA A 68 -16.26 32.46 23.98
C ALA A 68 -16.75 31.46 22.91
N VAL A 69 -17.63 31.91 22.01
CA VAL A 69 -18.11 31.09 20.89
C VAL A 69 -17.00 30.79 19.88
N ILE A 70 -16.13 31.76 19.58
CA ILE A 70 -14.98 31.57 18.70
C ILE A 70 -14.02 30.54 19.29
N ALA A 71 -13.68 30.66 20.57
CA ALA A 71 -12.82 29.70 21.26
C ALA A 71 -13.41 28.28 21.22
N ALA A 72 -14.68 28.12 21.59
CA ALA A 72 -15.34 26.82 21.56
C ALA A 72 -15.50 26.23 20.15
N SER A 73 -15.56 27.07 19.11
CA SER A 73 -15.60 26.63 17.71
C SER A 73 -14.23 26.23 17.20
N ALA A 74 -13.16 26.92 17.63
CA ALA A 74 -11.78 26.57 17.31
C ALA A 74 -11.40 25.21 17.91
N ASP A 75 -11.77 24.95 19.16
CA ASP A 75 -11.53 23.65 19.81
C ASP A 75 -12.25 22.51 19.07
N ARG A 76 -13.52 22.72 18.70
CA ARG A 76 -14.29 21.75 17.89
C ARG A 76 -13.68 21.52 16.52
N LEU A 77 -13.15 22.56 15.87
CA LEU A 77 -12.48 22.42 14.58
C LEU A 77 -11.20 21.58 14.71
N ALA A 78 -10.40 21.83 15.74
CA ALA A 78 -9.18 21.07 16.01
C ALA A 78 -9.48 19.59 16.28
N GLU A 79 -10.50 19.30 17.09
CA GLU A 79 -10.94 17.93 17.37
C GLU A 79 -11.43 17.22 16.09
N ALA A 80 -12.26 17.90 15.28
CA ALA A 80 -12.74 17.37 14.02
C ALA A 80 -11.59 17.12 13.01
N GLN A 81 -10.61 18.02 12.94
CA GLN A 81 -9.43 17.85 12.08
C GLN A 81 -8.60 16.63 12.52
N ALA A 82 -8.35 16.47 13.82
CA ALA A 82 -7.65 15.30 14.35
C ALA A 82 -8.40 13.99 14.04
N ALA A 83 -9.72 13.98 14.15
CA ALA A 83 -10.55 12.82 13.82
C ALA A 83 -10.51 12.49 12.31
N VAL A 84 -10.52 13.50 11.44
CA VAL A 84 -10.38 13.32 9.99
C VAL A 84 -9.01 12.74 9.63
N GLU A 85 -7.93 13.25 10.22
CA GLU A 85 -6.58 12.72 9.98
C GLU A 85 -6.45 11.27 10.46
N ALA A 86 -6.97 10.95 11.64
CA ALA A 86 -6.95 9.59 12.18
C ALA A 86 -7.73 8.61 11.29
N THR A 87 -8.93 8.99 10.85
CA THR A 87 -9.76 8.15 9.96
C THR A 87 -9.17 8.01 8.57
N ALA A 88 -8.57 9.07 8.01
CA ALA A 88 -7.85 9.00 6.74
C ALA A 88 -6.65 8.04 6.83
N GLY A 89 -5.87 8.11 7.92
CA GLY A 89 -4.77 7.18 8.18
C GLY A 89 -5.23 5.72 8.26
N ALA A 90 -6.30 5.46 9.03
CA ALA A 90 -6.90 4.13 9.13
C ALA A 90 -7.42 3.61 7.78
N LEU A 91 -8.02 4.48 6.96
CA LEU A 91 -8.50 4.11 5.62
C LEU A 91 -7.36 3.71 4.69
N VAL A 92 -6.24 4.43 4.71
CA VAL A 92 -5.04 4.09 3.91
C VAL A 92 -4.50 2.72 4.33
N ALA A 93 -4.35 2.47 5.63
CA ALA A 93 -3.89 1.18 6.16
C ALA A 93 -4.84 0.04 5.77
N ALA A 94 -6.16 0.25 5.89
CA ALA A 94 -7.17 -0.75 5.52
C ALA A 94 -7.14 -1.05 4.01
N LYS A 95 -6.96 -0.05 3.16
CA LYS A 95 -6.81 -0.24 1.70
C LYS A 95 -5.56 -1.04 1.35
N ALA A 96 -4.43 -0.76 2.01
CA ALA A 96 -3.19 -1.51 1.81
C ALA A 96 -3.37 -2.99 2.20
N ALA A 97 -3.92 -3.25 3.39
CA ALA A 97 -4.20 -4.61 3.87
C ALA A 97 -5.16 -5.37 2.94
N ALA A 98 -6.21 -4.71 2.45
CA ALA A 98 -7.13 -5.30 1.48
C ALA A 98 -6.46 -5.61 0.13
N GLY A 99 -5.56 -4.74 -0.32
CA GLY A 99 -4.74 -4.95 -1.52
C GLY A 99 -3.87 -6.21 -1.40
N GLU A 100 -3.14 -6.35 -0.29
CA GLU A 100 -2.30 -7.52 -0.01
C GLU A 100 -3.11 -8.82 0.12
N ALA A 101 -4.27 -8.76 0.80
CA ALA A 101 -5.15 -9.90 0.92
C ALA A 101 -5.69 -10.35 -0.45
N ARG A 102 -6.09 -9.42 -1.33
CA ARG A 102 -6.50 -9.71 -2.70
C ARG A 102 -5.38 -10.31 -3.52
N ALA A 103 -4.17 -9.74 -3.46
CA ALA A 103 -3.00 -10.27 -4.17
C ALA A 103 -2.69 -11.71 -3.74
N ARG A 104 -2.71 -12.00 -2.43
CA ARG A 104 -2.54 -13.36 -1.90
C ARG A 104 -3.65 -14.30 -2.36
N SER A 105 -4.91 -13.87 -2.33
CA SER A 105 -6.05 -14.66 -2.77
C SER A 105 -5.96 -15.00 -4.26
N ASN A 106 -5.65 -14.01 -5.11
CA ASN A 106 -5.50 -14.22 -6.55
C ASN A 106 -4.37 -15.19 -6.85
N ALA A 107 -3.20 -14.99 -6.24
CA ALA A 107 -2.07 -15.90 -6.41
C ALA A 107 -2.37 -17.32 -5.91
N ALA A 108 -3.17 -17.48 -4.84
CA ALA A 108 -3.61 -18.78 -4.35
C ALA A 108 -4.61 -19.44 -5.32
N ALA A 109 -5.55 -18.67 -5.85
CA ALA A 109 -6.53 -19.14 -6.83
C ALA A 109 -5.86 -19.58 -8.15
N GLU A 110 -4.90 -18.80 -8.65
CA GLU A 110 -4.11 -19.14 -9.83
C GLU A 110 -3.33 -20.45 -9.63
N ARG A 111 -2.63 -20.61 -8.49
CA ARG A 111 -1.94 -21.87 -8.16
C ARG A 111 -2.91 -23.05 -8.13
N ALA A 112 -4.05 -22.90 -7.46
CA ALA A 112 -5.06 -23.96 -7.37
C ALA A 112 -5.64 -24.32 -8.75
N ASN A 113 -5.88 -23.32 -9.61
CA ASN A 113 -6.40 -23.55 -10.96
C ASN A 113 -5.37 -24.25 -11.87
N SER A 114 -4.10 -23.89 -11.75
CA SER A 114 -3.00 -24.57 -12.46
C SER A 114 -2.93 -26.04 -12.07
N HIS A 115 -2.92 -26.37 -10.78
CA HIS A 115 -2.91 -27.77 -10.32
C HIS A 115 -4.14 -28.56 -10.77
N LYS A 116 -5.34 -27.95 -10.74
CA LYS A 116 -6.57 -28.59 -11.25
C LYS A 116 -6.46 -28.89 -12.75
N THR A 117 -5.92 -27.95 -13.52
CA THR A 117 -5.75 -28.10 -14.97
C THR A 117 -4.72 -29.18 -15.29
N GLU A 118 -3.57 -29.19 -14.63
CA GLU A 118 -2.55 -30.23 -14.79
C GLU A 118 -3.10 -31.63 -14.48
N SER A 119 -3.84 -31.78 -13.38
CA SER A 119 -4.47 -33.05 -13.00
C SER A 119 -5.53 -33.50 -14.00
N LYS A 120 -6.35 -32.57 -14.52
CA LYS A 120 -7.34 -32.82 -15.57
C LYS A 120 -6.67 -33.31 -16.87
N VAL A 121 -5.59 -32.66 -17.29
CA VAL A 121 -4.82 -33.03 -18.49
C VAL A 121 -4.23 -34.43 -18.33
N LEU A 122 -3.51 -34.69 -17.24
CA LEU A 122 -2.90 -36.00 -16.98
C LEU A 122 -3.94 -37.11 -16.96
N SER A 123 -5.05 -36.90 -16.24
CA SER A 123 -6.15 -37.87 -16.13
C SER A 123 -6.76 -38.20 -17.50
N ALA A 124 -6.95 -37.20 -18.36
CA ALA A 124 -7.52 -37.39 -19.69
C ALA A 124 -6.56 -38.16 -20.62
N LEU A 125 -5.27 -37.83 -20.60
CA LEU A 125 -4.26 -38.52 -21.39
C LEU A 125 -4.10 -39.98 -20.96
N LEU A 126 -4.03 -40.25 -19.65
CA LEU A 126 -3.96 -41.61 -19.13
C LEU A 126 -5.24 -42.42 -19.43
N LYS A 127 -6.42 -41.78 -19.42
CA LYS A 127 -7.67 -42.41 -19.85
C LYS A 127 -7.65 -42.76 -21.34
N ALA A 128 -7.15 -41.86 -22.19
CA ALA A 128 -7.00 -42.12 -23.62
C ALA A 128 -5.99 -43.23 -23.92
N LYS A 129 -4.88 -43.30 -23.16
CA LYS A 129 -3.92 -44.41 -23.18
C LYS A 129 -4.59 -45.74 -22.86
N ARG A 130 -5.33 -45.84 -21.74
CA ARG A 130 -6.04 -47.07 -21.33
C ARG A 130 -7.07 -47.54 -22.36
N LYS A 131 -7.66 -46.61 -23.11
CA LYS A 131 -8.60 -46.91 -24.21
C LYS A 131 -7.92 -47.28 -25.53
N GLY A 132 -6.58 -47.31 -25.59
CA GLY A 132 -5.82 -47.61 -26.80
C GLY A 132 -5.78 -46.48 -27.84
N LEU A 133 -6.30 -45.29 -27.53
CA LEU A 133 -6.32 -44.15 -28.45
C LEU A 133 -4.94 -43.47 -28.56
N LEU A 134 -4.15 -43.54 -27.49
CA LEU A 134 -2.82 -42.94 -27.38
C LEU A 134 -1.84 -43.93 -26.72
N PRO A 135 -1.51 -45.06 -27.38
CA PRO A 135 -0.67 -46.10 -26.78
C PRO A 135 0.76 -45.62 -26.46
N GLY A 136 1.28 -44.67 -27.24
CA GLY A 136 2.63 -44.12 -27.09
C GLY A 136 2.83 -43.17 -25.92
N VAL A 137 1.81 -42.91 -25.10
CA VAL A 137 1.95 -42.08 -23.89
C VAL A 137 2.57 -42.93 -22.79
N VAL A 138 3.73 -42.53 -22.26
CA VAL A 138 4.39 -43.24 -21.15
C VAL A 138 3.76 -42.79 -19.83
N GLY A 139 3.86 -41.51 -19.50
CA GLY A 139 3.34 -40.92 -18.26
C GLY A 139 3.98 -39.57 -17.94
N ARG A 140 3.65 -38.98 -16.79
CA ARG A 140 4.35 -37.79 -16.27
C ARG A 140 5.73 -38.18 -15.78
N LEU A 141 6.78 -37.45 -16.17
CA LEU A 141 8.17 -37.83 -15.89
C LEU A 141 8.43 -38.08 -14.39
N GLY A 142 7.89 -37.25 -13.50
CA GLY A 142 8.03 -37.41 -12.05
C GLY A 142 7.40 -38.67 -11.46
N ASP A 143 6.46 -39.32 -12.17
CA ASP A 143 5.85 -40.59 -11.75
C ASP A 143 6.60 -41.82 -12.28
N LEU A 144 7.61 -41.61 -13.14
CA LEU A 144 8.30 -42.69 -13.84
C LEU A 144 9.64 -43.10 -13.20
N GLY A 145 9.99 -42.49 -12.07
CA GLY A 145 11.21 -42.78 -11.32
C GLY A 145 11.17 -42.12 -9.95
N ALA A 146 12.04 -42.57 -9.05
CA ALA A 146 12.12 -42.09 -7.68
C ALA A 146 13.47 -41.42 -7.40
N VAL A 147 13.52 -40.57 -6.39
CA VAL A 147 14.77 -40.07 -5.81
C VAL A 147 14.71 -40.25 -4.29
N PRO A 148 15.85 -40.47 -3.60
CA PRO A 148 15.84 -40.59 -2.15
C PRO A 148 15.23 -39.35 -1.51
N ARG A 149 14.46 -39.55 -0.43
CA ARG A 149 13.68 -38.48 0.24
C ARG A 149 14.52 -37.24 0.59
N ALA A 150 15.78 -37.42 0.95
CA ALA A 150 16.71 -36.34 1.26
C ALA A 150 16.91 -35.35 0.08
N TYR A 151 16.73 -35.80 -1.15
CA TYR A 151 16.93 -35.02 -2.38
C TYR A 151 15.62 -34.62 -3.07
N ALA A 152 14.46 -34.99 -2.53
CA ALA A 152 13.17 -34.76 -3.18
C ALA A 152 12.90 -33.26 -3.44
N VAL A 153 13.19 -32.40 -2.46
CA VAL A 153 13.04 -30.94 -2.61
C VAL A 153 13.98 -30.41 -3.68
N ALA A 154 15.25 -30.80 -3.64
CA ALA A 154 16.25 -30.42 -4.63
C ALA A 154 15.84 -30.84 -6.06
N ALA A 155 15.35 -32.07 -6.23
CA ALA A 155 14.91 -32.58 -7.52
C ALA A 155 13.69 -31.82 -8.06
N SER A 156 12.67 -31.60 -7.22
CA SER A 156 11.44 -30.88 -7.60
C SER A 156 11.73 -29.42 -7.98
N CYS A 157 12.59 -28.75 -7.22
CA CYS A 157 12.99 -27.36 -7.51
C CYS A 157 13.90 -27.25 -8.73
N ALA A 158 14.81 -28.22 -8.93
CA ALA A 158 15.75 -28.20 -10.04
C ALA A 158 15.09 -28.47 -11.39
N ALA A 159 14.01 -29.25 -11.46
CA ALA A 159 13.44 -29.68 -12.73
C ALA A 159 11.90 -29.52 -12.76
N PRO A 160 11.38 -28.33 -13.10
CA PRO A 160 9.96 -28.15 -13.42
C PRO A 160 9.49 -29.06 -14.55
N SER A 161 10.41 -29.50 -15.42
CA SER A 161 10.18 -30.46 -16.49
C SER A 161 9.76 -31.86 -16.01
N LEU A 162 9.84 -32.16 -14.71
CA LEU A 162 9.27 -33.40 -14.14
C LEU A 162 7.75 -33.49 -14.32
N ASN A 163 7.07 -32.35 -14.49
CA ASN A 163 5.63 -32.30 -14.80
C ASN A 163 5.31 -32.56 -16.29
N ASN A 164 6.33 -32.66 -17.15
CA ASN A 164 6.12 -32.92 -18.57
C ASN A 164 5.69 -34.39 -18.80
N ILE A 165 4.92 -34.60 -19.86
CA ILE A 165 4.45 -35.93 -20.26
C ILE A 165 5.43 -36.57 -21.23
N VAL A 166 5.97 -37.72 -20.87
CA VAL A 166 6.85 -38.53 -21.72
C VAL A 166 6.01 -39.32 -22.73
N VAL A 167 6.40 -39.26 -24.00
CA VAL A 167 5.79 -40.02 -25.10
C VAL A 167 6.88 -40.68 -25.95
N ASP A 168 6.51 -41.75 -26.65
CA ASP A 168 7.42 -42.49 -27.54
C ASP A 168 7.95 -41.62 -28.70
N THR A 169 7.05 -40.88 -29.36
CA THR A 169 7.31 -40.18 -30.62
C THR A 169 6.70 -38.78 -30.66
N ALA A 170 7.28 -37.91 -31.48
CA ALA A 170 6.72 -36.59 -31.75
C ALA A 170 5.30 -36.65 -32.35
N ASP A 171 4.96 -37.68 -33.15
CA ASP A 171 3.60 -37.87 -33.68
C ASP A 171 2.59 -38.13 -32.56
N THR A 172 2.94 -39.00 -31.59
CA THR A 172 2.10 -39.20 -30.40
C THR A 172 1.89 -37.89 -29.63
N ALA A 173 2.93 -37.06 -29.45
CA ALA A 173 2.77 -35.74 -28.82
C ALA A 173 1.75 -34.87 -29.58
N GLN A 174 1.82 -34.82 -30.91
CA GLN A 174 0.87 -34.05 -31.72
C GLN A 174 -0.57 -34.58 -31.58
N ARG A 175 -0.75 -35.90 -31.52
CA ARG A 175 -2.07 -36.52 -31.27
C ARG A 175 -2.61 -36.16 -29.89
N CYS A 176 -1.76 -36.17 -28.86
CA CYS A 176 -2.12 -35.69 -27.52
C CYS A 176 -2.57 -34.23 -27.56
N ILE A 177 -1.81 -33.34 -28.20
CA ILE A 177 -2.15 -31.91 -28.33
C ILE A 177 -3.50 -31.73 -29.06
N LYS A 178 -3.73 -32.46 -30.15
CA LYS A 178 -5.02 -32.44 -30.87
C LYS A 178 -6.18 -32.87 -29.95
N LEU A 179 -5.99 -33.91 -29.14
CA LEU A 179 -6.99 -34.36 -28.17
C LEU A 179 -7.26 -33.30 -27.11
N LEU A 180 -6.23 -32.70 -26.52
CA LEU A 180 -6.38 -31.65 -25.51
C LEU A 180 -7.12 -30.43 -26.06
N ARG A 181 -6.81 -30.01 -27.30
CA ARG A 181 -7.52 -28.92 -27.98
C ARG A 181 -8.98 -29.27 -28.29
N LYS A 182 -9.24 -30.50 -28.76
CA LYS A 182 -10.59 -30.95 -29.13
C LYS A 182 -11.57 -30.91 -27.94
N TYR A 183 -11.09 -31.16 -26.74
CA TYR A 183 -11.91 -31.25 -25.53
C TYR A 183 -11.66 -30.12 -24.51
N ASP A 184 -10.92 -29.08 -24.90
CA ASP A 184 -10.54 -27.94 -24.06
C ASP A 184 -10.06 -28.36 -22.65
N LEU A 185 -9.05 -29.23 -22.63
CA LEU A 185 -8.58 -29.89 -21.41
C LEU A 185 -7.43 -29.13 -20.74
N GLY A 186 -6.82 -28.17 -21.43
CA GLY A 186 -5.68 -27.40 -20.95
C GLY A 186 -4.42 -27.56 -21.82
N VAL A 187 -3.29 -27.14 -21.26
CA VAL A 187 -1.98 -27.16 -21.92
C VAL A 187 -1.06 -28.15 -21.19
N ALA A 188 -0.27 -28.91 -21.94
CA ALA A 188 0.80 -29.73 -21.40
C ALA A 188 2.02 -29.68 -22.31
N THR A 189 3.18 -29.90 -21.70
CA THR A 189 4.46 -30.02 -22.37
C THR A 189 4.81 -31.51 -22.49
N PHE A 190 5.32 -31.90 -23.66
CA PHE A 190 5.63 -33.30 -23.96
C PHE A 190 7.13 -33.48 -24.20
N ILE A 191 7.68 -34.59 -23.69
CA ILE A 191 9.03 -35.06 -23.99
C ILE A 191 8.90 -36.24 -24.95
N ALA A 192 9.30 -36.06 -26.20
CA ALA A 192 9.29 -37.11 -27.21
C ALA A 192 10.62 -37.87 -27.18
N LEU A 193 10.58 -39.14 -26.81
CA LEU A 193 11.79 -39.98 -26.65
C LEU A 193 12.57 -40.12 -27.96
N ASP A 194 11.90 -40.15 -29.11
CA ASP A 194 12.54 -40.21 -30.43
C ASP A 194 13.27 -38.92 -30.85
N LYS A 195 12.98 -37.78 -30.20
CA LYS A 195 13.59 -36.47 -30.53
C LYS A 195 14.65 -36.00 -29.55
N ILE A 196 14.71 -36.57 -28.35
CA ILE A 196 15.73 -36.20 -27.38
C ILE A 196 17.03 -36.98 -27.59
N SER A 197 18.14 -36.37 -27.18
CA SER A 197 19.45 -37.02 -27.21
C SER A 197 19.45 -38.25 -26.30
N GLN A 198 19.85 -39.39 -26.85
CA GLN A 198 20.04 -40.64 -26.11
C GLN A 198 21.39 -40.68 -25.38
N ARG A 199 22.27 -39.71 -25.65
CA ARG A 199 23.62 -39.66 -25.07
C ARG A 199 23.56 -39.12 -23.65
N ILE A 200 23.96 -39.95 -22.70
CA ILE A 200 24.18 -39.59 -21.31
C ILE A 200 25.69 -39.57 -21.08
N PRO A 201 26.34 -38.41 -20.97
CA PRO A 201 27.77 -38.33 -20.74
C PRO A 201 28.13 -38.89 -19.36
N ALA A 202 29.22 -39.64 -19.32
CA ALA A 202 29.93 -39.90 -18.09
C ALA A 202 30.54 -38.58 -17.60
N SER A 203 30.18 -38.19 -16.39
CA SER A 203 30.58 -36.94 -15.78
C SER A 203 30.90 -37.24 -14.33
N GLN A 204 32.09 -36.83 -13.89
CA GLN A 204 32.48 -36.98 -12.50
C GLN A 204 32.17 -35.66 -11.79
N PRO A 205 31.16 -35.64 -10.89
CA PRO A 205 30.82 -34.42 -10.17
C PRO A 205 32.00 -33.99 -9.27
N PRO A 206 32.23 -32.68 -9.09
CA PRO A 206 33.22 -32.17 -8.14
C PRO A 206 33.02 -32.71 -6.73
N ALA A 207 34.11 -32.81 -5.95
CA ALA A 207 34.06 -33.26 -4.57
C ALA A 207 33.05 -32.45 -3.74
N GLY A 208 32.27 -33.14 -2.90
CA GLY A 208 31.21 -32.51 -2.09
C GLY A 208 29.90 -32.24 -2.85
N SER A 209 29.77 -32.70 -4.09
CA SER A 209 28.53 -32.62 -4.88
C SER A 209 28.15 -33.97 -5.47
N ARG A 210 26.85 -34.15 -5.76
CA ARG A 210 26.33 -35.34 -6.45
C ARG A 210 25.51 -34.89 -7.65
N ARG A 211 25.52 -35.63 -8.75
CA ARG A 211 24.66 -35.30 -9.91
C ARG A 211 23.25 -35.83 -9.65
N LEU A 212 22.22 -34.99 -9.82
CA LEU A 212 20.82 -35.37 -9.56
C LEU A 212 20.38 -36.57 -10.40
N PHE A 213 20.79 -36.63 -11.67
CA PHE A 213 20.47 -37.74 -12.55
C PHE A 213 20.93 -39.10 -11.98
N ASP A 214 22.09 -39.15 -11.33
CA ASP A 214 22.64 -40.39 -10.76
C ASP A 214 21.93 -40.81 -9.47
N LEU A 215 21.07 -39.95 -8.92
CA LEU A 215 20.25 -40.24 -7.74
C LEU A 215 18.87 -40.77 -8.10
N VAL A 216 18.54 -40.85 -9.40
CA VAL A 216 17.25 -41.39 -9.85
C VAL A 216 17.29 -42.91 -9.76
N THR A 217 16.40 -43.48 -8.95
CA THR A 217 16.19 -44.91 -8.75
C THR A 217 14.82 -45.33 -9.29
N ASP A 218 14.55 -46.64 -9.29
CA ASP A 218 13.21 -47.21 -9.52
C ASP A 218 12.54 -46.74 -10.82
N MET A 219 13.34 -46.56 -11.88
CA MET A 219 12.83 -46.21 -13.20
C MET A 219 11.92 -47.33 -13.73
N VAL A 220 10.77 -46.95 -14.28
CA VAL A 220 9.81 -47.91 -14.88
C VAL A 220 10.43 -48.71 -16.02
N ASP A 221 11.31 -48.07 -16.81
CA ASP A 221 12.11 -48.69 -17.88
C ASP A 221 13.40 -47.88 -18.07
N ARG A 222 14.51 -48.54 -18.37
CA ARG A 222 15.78 -47.89 -18.71
C ARG A 222 15.68 -47.01 -19.98
N SER A 223 14.73 -47.28 -20.87
CA SER A 223 14.45 -46.45 -22.06
C SER A 223 14.07 -45.00 -21.74
N ILE A 224 13.64 -44.70 -20.49
CA ILE A 224 13.25 -43.34 -20.07
C ILE A 224 14.41 -42.55 -19.45
N ALA A 225 15.55 -43.19 -19.20
CA ALA A 225 16.72 -42.52 -18.62
C ALA A 225 17.14 -41.25 -19.40
N PRO A 226 17.09 -41.21 -20.75
CA PRO A 226 17.32 -39.99 -21.52
C PRO A 226 16.36 -38.84 -21.18
N ALA A 227 15.10 -39.13 -20.81
CA ALA A 227 14.14 -38.10 -20.40
C ALA A 227 14.49 -37.52 -19.02
N PHE A 228 14.91 -38.35 -18.06
CA PHE A 228 15.44 -37.88 -16.78
C PHE A 228 16.72 -37.07 -16.95
N TYR A 229 17.61 -37.51 -17.84
CA TYR A 229 18.81 -36.75 -18.17
C TYR A 229 18.48 -35.44 -18.91
N HIS A 230 17.44 -35.39 -19.74
CA HIS A 230 16.97 -34.16 -20.34
C HIS A 230 16.45 -33.17 -19.29
N ALA A 231 15.77 -33.67 -18.24
CA ALA A 231 15.22 -32.84 -17.17
C ALA A 231 16.29 -32.34 -16.17
N PHE A 232 17.17 -33.23 -15.69
CA PHE A 232 18.19 -32.89 -14.71
C PHE A 232 19.51 -32.44 -15.33
N GLY A 233 19.84 -32.94 -16.51
CA GLY A 233 21.13 -32.72 -17.17
C GLY A 233 22.29 -32.97 -16.22
N GLU A 234 23.17 -31.98 -16.12
CA GLU A 234 24.38 -32.01 -15.29
C GLU A 234 24.19 -31.21 -14.01
N THR A 235 22.94 -31.14 -13.53
CA THR A 235 22.60 -30.45 -12.29
C THR A 235 23.19 -31.20 -11.11
N LEU A 236 23.96 -30.47 -10.31
CA LEU A 236 24.58 -30.98 -9.09
C LEU A 236 23.73 -30.61 -7.88
N VAL A 237 23.65 -31.51 -6.91
CA VAL A 237 23.07 -31.25 -5.60
C VAL A 237 24.16 -31.08 -4.56
N VAL A 238 24.01 -30.05 -3.73
CA VAL A 238 24.91 -29.67 -2.63
C VAL A 238 24.12 -29.42 -1.35
N GLN A 239 24.81 -29.37 -0.22
CA GLN A 239 24.18 -29.17 1.08
C GLN A 239 23.57 -27.76 1.23
N ASP A 240 24.32 -26.73 0.86
CA ASP A 240 23.96 -25.33 1.11
C ASP A 240 24.45 -24.39 -0.01
N LEU A 241 23.99 -23.14 0.02
CA LEU A 241 24.29 -22.14 -1.00
C LEU A 241 25.77 -21.72 -1.01
N ALA A 242 26.44 -21.74 0.14
CA ALA A 242 27.86 -21.38 0.23
C ALA A 242 28.72 -22.37 -0.54
N THR A 243 28.43 -23.67 -0.36
CA THR A 243 29.00 -24.77 -1.13
C THR A 243 28.60 -24.67 -2.60
N GLY A 244 27.34 -24.35 -2.89
CA GLY A 244 26.83 -24.19 -4.24
C GLY A 244 27.56 -23.11 -5.03
N ARG A 245 27.84 -21.95 -4.42
CA ARG A 245 28.62 -20.87 -5.05
C ARG A 245 30.04 -21.29 -5.39
N LYS A 246 30.71 -22.02 -4.49
CA LYS A 246 32.06 -22.56 -4.76
C LYS A 246 32.02 -23.51 -5.95
N VAL A 247 31.09 -24.46 -5.95
CA VAL A 247 30.96 -25.46 -7.03
C VAL A 247 30.57 -24.81 -8.37
N ALA A 248 29.69 -23.82 -8.37
CA ALA A 248 29.20 -23.17 -9.58
C ALA A 248 30.22 -22.20 -10.21
N PHE A 249 30.95 -21.44 -9.38
CA PHE A 249 31.77 -20.32 -9.84
C PHE A 249 33.28 -20.54 -9.74
N THR A 250 33.76 -21.50 -8.93
CA THR A 250 35.19 -21.82 -8.89
C THR A 250 35.56 -22.61 -10.15
N PRO A 251 36.42 -22.07 -11.03
CA PRO A 251 36.80 -22.78 -12.24
C PRO A 251 37.61 -24.03 -11.86
N GLY A 252 37.06 -25.20 -12.13
CA GLY A 252 37.82 -26.44 -12.12
C GLY A 252 38.81 -26.51 -13.31
N PRO A 253 39.61 -27.59 -13.41
CA PRO A 253 40.56 -27.78 -14.52
C PRO A 253 39.89 -27.75 -15.90
N SER A 254 38.59 -28.04 -15.99
CA SER A 254 37.80 -28.03 -17.22
C SER A 254 37.16 -26.67 -17.56
N LYS A 255 37.32 -25.62 -16.74
CA LYS A 255 36.65 -24.30 -16.85
C LYS A 255 35.11 -24.37 -17.02
N ARG A 256 34.50 -25.51 -16.72
CA ARG A 256 33.06 -25.75 -16.85
C ARG A 256 32.30 -25.11 -15.70
N ARG A 257 31.26 -24.35 -16.01
CA ARG A 257 30.28 -23.87 -15.02
C ARG A 257 29.21 -24.94 -14.79
N TRP A 258 28.85 -25.15 -13.54
CA TRP A 258 27.86 -26.15 -13.15
C TRP A 258 26.55 -25.48 -12.78
N ARG A 259 25.46 -26.15 -13.14
CA ARG A 259 24.15 -25.87 -12.57
C ARG A 259 24.06 -26.58 -11.23
N VAL A 260 23.67 -25.88 -10.17
CA VAL A 260 23.72 -26.41 -8.80
C VAL A 260 22.42 -26.13 -8.08
N VAL A 261 21.92 -27.11 -7.33
CA VAL A 261 20.76 -26.96 -6.43
C VAL A 261 21.15 -27.35 -5.00
N THR A 262 20.65 -26.63 -4.00
CA THR A 262 20.85 -26.98 -2.59
C THR A 262 19.80 -28.00 -2.13
N LEU A 263 20.03 -28.69 -1.01
CA LEU A 263 19.01 -29.57 -0.41
C LEU A 263 17.73 -28.80 -0.04
N ALA A 264 17.85 -27.50 0.23
CA ALA A 264 16.73 -26.60 0.49
C ALA A 264 16.01 -26.13 -0.80
N GLY A 265 16.55 -26.43 -1.99
CA GLY A 265 15.94 -26.09 -3.28
C GLY A 265 16.36 -24.74 -3.86
N GLU A 266 17.39 -24.09 -3.34
CA GLU A 266 17.98 -22.90 -3.96
C GLU A 266 18.79 -23.32 -5.19
N LEU A 267 18.69 -22.58 -6.28
CA LEU A 267 19.23 -22.96 -7.58
C LEU A 267 20.19 -21.90 -8.12
N ILE A 268 21.32 -22.35 -8.65
CA ILE A 268 22.29 -21.57 -9.40
C ILE A 268 22.38 -22.16 -10.80
N GLU A 269 21.96 -21.40 -11.81
CA GLU A 269 22.06 -21.79 -13.21
C GLU A 269 23.50 -21.66 -13.71
N ALA A 270 23.87 -22.47 -14.72
CA ALA A 270 25.20 -22.38 -15.33
C ALA A 270 25.47 -21.01 -16.00
N THR A 271 24.40 -20.28 -16.35
CA THR A 271 24.46 -18.89 -16.84
C THR A 271 24.85 -17.89 -15.74
N GLY A 272 24.72 -18.26 -14.47
CA GLY A 272 24.94 -17.40 -13.30
C GLY A 272 23.65 -16.87 -12.67
N ALA A 273 22.47 -17.14 -13.25
CA ALA A 273 21.20 -16.78 -12.63
C ALA A 273 21.00 -17.56 -11.32
N MET A 274 20.48 -16.90 -10.28
CA MET A 274 20.24 -17.50 -8.98
C MET A 274 18.76 -17.40 -8.61
N SER A 275 18.20 -18.45 -8.03
CA SER A 275 16.80 -18.51 -7.57
C SER A 275 16.73 -19.08 -6.16
N GLY A 276 15.99 -18.40 -5.28
CA GLY A 276 15.74 -18.82 -3.90
C GLY A 276 14.62 -17.98 -3.28
N GLY A 277 13.82 -18.57 -2.38
CA GLY A 277 12.68 -17.90 -1.74
C GLY A 277 11.83 -18.86 -0.88
N GLY A 278 11.12 -18.32 0.12
CA GLY A 278 10.44 -19.10 1.17
C GLY A 278 8.98 -19.52 0.89
N ALA A 279 8.62 -20.64 1.52
CA ALA A 279 7.35 -21.37 1.63
C ALA A 279 6.71 -21.91 0.33
N GLY A 280 7.10 -23.14 0.00
CA GLY A 280 6.37 -24.03 -0.88
C GLY A 280 7.30 -24.66 -1.90
N ALA A 281 7.82 -25.85 -1.60
CA ALA A 281 8.29 -26.74 -2.65
C ALA A 281 7.20 -26.76 -3.74
N ARG A 282 7.59 -26.41 -4.97
CA ARG A 282 6.75 -26.65 -6.15
C ARG A 282 6.61 -28.18 -6.25
N MET A 283 5.65 -28.76 -5.54
CA MET A 283 5.19 -30.14 -5.70
C MET A 283 3.82 -30.11 -6.36
#